data_AF-A0AAV0YM93-F1
#
_entry.id   AF-A0AAV0YM93-F1
#
_cell.length_a   1.000
_cell.length_b   1.000
_cell.length_c   1.000
_cell.angle_alpha   90.00
_cell.angle_beta   90.00
_cell.angle_gamma   90.00
#
_symmetry.space_group_name_H-M   'P 1'
#
loop_
_entity.id
_entity.type
_entity.pdbx_description
1 polymer ?
#
loop_
_entity_poly.entity_id
_entity_poly.type
_entity_poly.pdbx_seq_one_letter_code
_entity_poly.pdbx_strand_id
1 'polypeptide(L)'
;MASLLSNTTIARGREEVYVAAMPLRATKGPPQLLMSAAYSLNLWDFQHFMVIIKPSSPSQILVFDFQPKDPEDIYVALAALFGRAVPGAVLVRKLNKLPRSKCWLVGYAETDAMEIANEFNRKWETDLRIGLKDCRDYTNGLVKQLTGEKDVLKRLRNLGR
;
A
#
# COMPACT_ATOMS: atom_id res chain seq x y z
N MET A 1 30.40 -22.24 2.12
CA MET A 1 29.67 -21.04 2.57
C MET A 1 29.87 -19.97 1.51
N ALA A 2 28.93 -19.82 0.58
CA ALA A 2 28.99 -18.78 -0.45
C ALA A 2 28.30 -17.53 0.12
N SER A 3 29.08 -16.49 0.35
CA SER A 3 28.59 -15.19 0.80
C SER A 3 27.86 -14.50 -0.35
N LEU A 4 26.54 -14.35 -0.22
CA LEU A 4 25.70 -13.56 -1.10
C LEU A 4 25.89 -12.07 -0.75
N LEU A 5 26.94 -11.46 -1.28
CA LEU A 5 27.03 -10.00 -1.41
C LEU A 5 26.20 -9.58 -2.64
N SER A 6 24.88 -9.57 -2.50
CA SER A 6 23.98 -9.10 -3.56
C SER A 6 23.83 -7.57 -3.52
N ASN A 7 24.55 -6.92 -4.45
CA ASN A 7 24.20 -5.66 -5.13
C ASN A 7 23.83 -4.41 -4.29
N THR A 8 24.59 -4.08 -3.25
CA THR A 8 24.43 -2.81 -2.52
C THR A 8 24.96 -1.57 -3.26
N THR A 9 25.61 -1.72 -4.41
CA THR A 9 26.36 -0.65 -5.10
C THR A 9 25.56 0.18 -6.12
N ILE A 10 24.30 -0.15 -6.44
CA ILE A 10 23.48 0.58 -7.45
C ILE A 10 22.43 1.54 -6.81
N ALA A 11 22.22 1.49 -5.50
CA ALA A 11 21.15 2.23 -4.82
C ALA A 11 21.44 3.71 -4.51
N ARG A 12 22.63 4.22 -4.80
CA ARG A 12 23.04 5.57 -4.37
C ARG A 12 22.35 6.65 -5.23
N GLY A 13 21.23 7.18 -4.74
CA GLY A 13 20.47 8.27 -5.37
C GLY A 13 19.11 7.87 -5.96
N ARG A 14 18.68 6.61 -5.79
CA ARG A 14 17.34 6.15 -6.20
C ARG A 14 16.35 6.27 -5.06
N GLU A 15 15.10 6.60 -5.40
CA GLU A 15 14.02 6.73 -4.43
C GLU A 15 13.66 5.36 -3.85
N GLU A 16 13.54 5.28 -2.53
CA GLU A 16 13.19 4.06 -1.83
C GLU A 16 11.68 3.82 -1.90
N VAL A 17 11.27 2.59 -2.22
CA VAL A 17 9.88 2.19 -2.30
C VAL A 17 9.57 1.23 -1.16
N TYR A 18 8.62 1.63 -0.34
CA TYR A 18 8.13 0.85 0.79
C TYR A 18 6.67 0.46 0.59
N VAL A 19 6.27 -0.64 1.22
CA VAL A 19 4.87 -0.99 1.45
C VAL A 19 4.59 -0.91 2.93
N ALA A 20 3.48 -0.30 3.31
CA ALA A 20 3.02 -0.24 4.69
C ALA A 20 1.62 -0.84 4.82
N ALA A 21 1.37 -1.46 5.96
CA ALA A 21 0.05 -1.95 6.35
C ALA A 21 -0.54 -1.12 7.49
N MET A 22 -1.82 -0.80 7.41
CA MET A 22 -2.59 -0.11 8.44
C MET A 22 -3.89 -0.87 8.76
N PRO A 23 -4.51 -0.64 9.93
CA PRO A 23 -5.84 -1.17 10.20
C PRO A 23 -6.85 -0.59 9.19
N LEU A 24 -7.80 -1.40 8.76
CA LEU A 24 -8.92 -0.94 7.94
C LEU A 24 -9.72 0.13 8.70
N ARG A 25 -10.06 1.21 8.00
CA ARG A 25 -11.02 2.19 8.51
C ARG A 25 -12.42 1.59 8.37
N ALA A 26 -13.17 1.64 9.46
CA ALA A 26 -14.55 1.20 9.51
C ALA A 26 -15.40 2.29 10.20
N THR A 27 -16.72 2.15 10.10
CA THR A 27 -17.68 2.93 10.89
C THR A 27 -17.24 2.99 12.36
N LYS A 28 -17.24 4.20 12.93
CA LYS A 28 -16.89 4.43 14.33
C LYS A 28 -17.73 3.52 15.23
N GLY A 29 -17.09 2.92 16.24
CA GLY A 29 -17.76 2.03 17.20
C GLY A 29 -17.23 0.59 17.14
N PRO A 30 -18.07 -0.43 17.47
CA PRO A 30 -17.64 -1.83 17.57
C PRO A 30 -16.93 -2.38 16.32
N PRO A 31 -17.34 -2.06 15.07
CA PRO A 31 -16.63 -2.52 13.87
C PRO A 31 -15.18 -2.02 13.79
N GLN A 32 -14.92 -0.77 14.16
CA GLN A 32 -13.57 -0.20 14.20
C GLN A 32 -12.68 -0.89 15.25
N LEU A 33 -13.25 -1.25 16.40
CA LEU A 33 -12.54 -2.00 17.44
C LEU A 33 -12.15 -3.40 16.95
N LEU A 34 -13.06 -4.09 16.26
CA LEU A 34 -12.79 -5.41 15.67
C LEU A 34 -11.67 -5.33 14.62
N MET A 35 -11.70 -4.34 13.73
CA MET A 35 -10.65 -4.12 12.73
C MET A 35 -9.29 -3.82 13.38
N SER A 36 -9.30 -3.03 14.46
CA SER A 36 -8.09 -2.70 15.22
C SER A 36 -7.51 -3.94 15.92
N ALA A 37 -8.36 -4.83 16.43
CA ALA A 37 -7.96 -6.11 17.01
C ALA A 37 -7.40 -7.06 15.94
N ALA A 38 -8.09 -7.21 14.81
CA ALA A 38 -7.63 -8.02 13.68
C ALA A 38 -6.25 -7.55 13.16
N TYR A 39 -6.04 -6.23 13.08
CA TYR A 39 -4.74 -5.66 12.77
C TYR A 39 -3.68 -5.99 13.84
N SER A 40 -4.00 -5.82 15.13
CA SER A 40 -3.06 -6.12 16.23
C SER A 40 -2.68 -7.60 16.28
N LEU A 41 -3.60 -8.50 15.94
CA LEU A 41 -3.38 -9.96 15.83
C LEU A 41 -2.73 -10.37 14.50
N ASN A 42 -2.30 -9.40 13.69
CA ASN A 42 -1.65 -9.59 12.40
C ASN A 42 -2.47 -10.44 11.39
N LEU A 43 -3.80 -10.36 11.45
CA LEU A 43 -4.67 -11.01 10.48
C LEU A 43 -4.53 -10.31 9.12
N TRP A 44 -3.69 -10.88 8.26
CA TRP A 44 -3.28 -10.31 6.96
C TRP A 44 -4.47 -9.89 6.08
N ASP A 45 -5.53 -10.70 6.09
CA ASP A 45 -6.70 -10.50 5.24
C ASP A 45 -7.59 -9.31 5.70
N PHE A 46 -7.27 -8.68 6.84
CA PHE A 46 -7.90 -7.45 7.35
C PHE A 46 -6.96 -6.23 7.36
N GLN A 47 -5.79 -6.33 6.72
CA GLN A 47 -4.87 -5.22 6.59
C GLN A 47 -5.17 -4.39 5.35
N HIS A 48 -5.08 -3.09 5.51
CA HIS A 48 -5.09 -2.11 4.43
C HIS A 48 -3.67 -1.81 4.00
N PHE A 49 -3.37 -1.89 2.71
CA PHE A 49 -2.00 -1.70 2.18
C PHE A 49 -1.88 -0.39 1.41
N MET A 50 -0.72 0.24 1.52
CA MET A 50 -0.36 1.46 0.81
C MET A 50 1.11 1.43 0.40
N VAL A 51 1.45 2.21 -0.62
CA VAL A 51 2.83 2.38 -1.11
C VAL A 51 3.38 3.69 -0.58
N ILE A 52 4.64 3.68 -0.16
CA ILE A 52 5.34 4.86 0.32
C ILE A 52 6.60 5.06 -0.53
N ILE A 53 6.75 6.24 -1.11
CA ILE A 53 7.94 6.65 -1.83
C ILE A 53 8.72 7.58 -0.90
N LYS A 54 9.94 7.18 -0.58
CA LYS A 54 10.87 7.97 0.21
C LYS A 54 12.01 8.47 -0.70
N PRO A 55 12.11 9.79 -0.90
CA PRO A 55 13.15 10.38 -1.73
C PRO A 55 14.54 10.22 -1.10
N SER A 56 15.58 10.19 -1.93
CA SER A 56 16.97 10.04 -1.47
C SER A 56 17.54 11.30 -0.81
N SER A 57 16.95 12.46 -1.11
CA SER A 57 17.26 13.76 -0.50
C SER A 57 16.27 14.06 0.64
N PRO A 58 16.63 14.90 1.63
CA PRO A 58 15.73 15.31 2.70
C PRO A 58 14.57 16.13 2.15
N SER A 59 13.53 15.43 1.68
CA SER A 59 12.27 15.96 1.20
C SER A 59 11.10 15.14 1.75
N GLN A 60 9.88 15.52 1.41
CA GLN A 60 8.68 14.95 2.02
C GLN A 60 8.46 13.52 1.52
N ILE A 61 8.19 12.60 2.45
CA ILE A 61 7.79 11.22 2.14
C ILE A 61 6.37 11.25 1.60
N LEU A 62 6.10 10.52 0.54
CA LEU A 62 4.78 10.48 -0.09
C LEU A 62 4.17 9.09 0.03
N VAL A 63 2.86 9.07 0.30
CA VAL A 63 2.08 7.86 0.48
C VAL A 63 1.00 7.84 -0.57
N PHE A 64 0.90 6.71 -1.25
CA PHE A 64 -0.03 6.41 -2.31
C PHE A 64 -0.98 5.33 -1.81
N ASP A 65 -2.27 5.63 -1.82
CA ASP A 65 -3.30 4.89 -1.11
C ASP A 65 -4.57 4.79 -1.98
N PHE A 66 -5.24 3.64 -1.97
CA PHE A 66 -6.51 3.45 -2.66
C PHE A 66 -7.53 2.86 -1.70
N GLN A 67 -8.60 3.61 -1.44
CA GLN A 67 -9.61 3.26 -0.46
C GLN A 67 -11.01 3.68 -0.94
N PRO A 68 -12.10 3.22 -0.30
CA PRO A 68 -13.44 3.76 -0.57
C PRO A 68 -13.43 5.28 -0.40
N LYS A 69 -14.20 5.99 -1.24
CA LYS A 69 -14.32 7.45 -1.17
C LYS A 69 -14.88 7.90 0.18
N ASP A 70 -15.83 7.14 0.72
CA ASP A 70 -16.34 7.30 2.08
C ASP A 70 -16.26 5.96 2.84
N PRO A 71 -15.13 5.68 3.52
CA PRO A 71 -14.95 4.42 4.23
C PRO A 71 -15.72 4.37 5.56
N GLU A 72 -16.28 5.48 6.03
CA GLU A 72 -17.07 5.55 7.27
C GLU A 72 -18.58 5.44 7.00
N ASP A 73 -19.03 5.49 5.75
CA ASP A 73 -20.42 5.23 5.37
C ASP A 73 -20.75 3.73 5.48
N ILE A 74 -21.74 3.40 6.31
CA ILE A 74 -22.18 2.03 6.55
C ILE A 74 -22.75 1.34 5.30
N TYR A 75 -23.43 2.08 4.42
CA TYR A 75 -23.98 1.55 3.17
C TYR A 75 -22.87 1.25 2.16
N VAL A 76 -21.84 2.11 2.10
CA VAL A 76 -20.64 1.85 1.30
C VAL A 76 -19.91 0.61 1.82
N ALA A 77 -19.72 0.50 3.14
CA ALA A 77 -19.10 -0.66 3.75
C ALA A 77 -19.88 -1.95 3.48
N LEU A 78 -21.21 -1.94 3.67
CA LEU A 78 -22.07 -3.10 3.40
C LEU A 78 -22.04 -3.49 1.92
N ALA A 79 -22.20 -2.52 1.01
CA ALA A 79 -22.16 -2.79 -0.44
C ALA A 79 -20.82 -3.43 -0.86
N ALA A 80 -19.71 -2.91 -0.36
CA ALA A 80 -18.38 -3.45 -0.62
C ALA A 80 -18.23 -4.89 -0.09
N LEU A 81 -18.73 -5.18 1.12
CA LEU A 81 -18.72 -6.52 1.71
C LEU A 81 -19.59 -7.52 0.94
N PHE A 82 -20.71 -7.08 0.37
CA PHE A 82 -21.53 -7.89 -0.55
C PHE A 82 -20.92 -8.00 -1.96
N GLY A 83 -19.66 -7.57 -2.14
CA GLY A 83 -18.92 -7.69 -3.39
C GLY A 83 -19.41 -6.75 -4.50
N ARG A 84 -20.22 -5.74 -4.16
CA ARG A 84 -20.63 -4.69 -5.11
C ARG A 84 -19.48 -3.72 -5.33
N ALA A 85 -19.42 -3.14 -6.53
CA ALA A 85 -18.52 -2.03 -6.81
C ALA A 85 -18.99 -0.79 -6.04
N VAL A 86 -18.06 -0.09 -5.41
CA VAL A 86 -18.29 1.18 -4.70
C VAL A 86 -17.33 2.25 -5.19
N PRO A 87 -17.67 3.54 -5.08
CA PRO A 87 -16.76 4.62 -5.43
C PRO A 87 -15.48 4.55 -4.59
N GLY A 88 -14.33 4.39 -5.25
CA GLY A 88 -13.00 4.47 -4.67
C GLY A 88 -12.35 5.84 -4.88
N ALA A 89 -11.26 6.08 -4.16
CA ALA A 89 -10.43 7.27 -4.29
C ALA A 89 -8.96 6.88 -4.20
N VAL A 90 -8.17 7.32 -5.18
CA VAL A 90 -6.71 7.30 -5.11
C VAL A 90 -6.25 8.56 -4.39
N LEU A 91 -5.49 8.38 -3.32
CA LEU A 91 -5.03 9.46 -2.46
C LEU A 91 -3.52 9.52 -2.43
N VAL A 92 -3.01 10.74 -2.45
CA VAL A 92 -1.59 11.04 -2.23
C VAL A 92 -1.49 11.92 -0.99
N ARG A 93 -0.74 11.48 0.01
CA ARG A 93 -0.52 12.24 1.26
C ARG A 93 0.95 12.32 1.62
N LYS A 94 1.31 13.40 2.32
CA LYS A 94 2.66 13.67 2.79
C LYS A 94 2.85 13.12 4.20
N LEU A 95 4.01 12.54 4.47
CA LEU A 95 4.46 12.12 5.79
C LEU A 95 5.80 12.77 6.13
N ASN A 96 5.98 13.05 7.42
CA ASN A 96 7.25 13.55 7.95
C ASN A 96 8.22 12.41 8.27
N LYS A 97 7.70 11.20 8.56
CA LYS A 97 8.48 10.02 8.95
C LYS A 97 7.78 8.75 8.45
N LEU A 98 8.56 7.69 8.21
CA LEU A 98 8.02 6.36 7.90
C LEU A 98 7.22 5.78 9.09
N PRO A 99 6.20 4.94 8.83
CA PRO A 99 5.55 4.17 9.88
C PRO A 99 6.55 3.31 10.66
N ARG A 100 6.40 3.25 11.98
CA ARG A 100 7.32 2.54 12.89
C ARG A 100 7.17 1.02 12.86
N SER A 101 6.02 0.52 12.42
CA SER A 101 5.69 -0.90 12.36
C SER A 101 4.97 -1.22 11.06
N LYS A 102 5.04 -2.50 10.66
CA LYS A 102 4.42 -3.04 9.45
C LYS A 102 4.70 -2.18 8.21
N CYS A 103 5.97 -1.81 8.05
CA CYS A 103 6.49 -1.03 6.94
C CYS A 103 7.75 -1.75 6.45
N TRP A 104 7.76 -2.12 5.17
CA TRP A 104 8.79 -2.95 4.58
C TRP A 104 9.40 -2.24 3.38
N LEU A 105 10.74 -2.16 3.33
CA LEU A 105 11.45 -1.76 2.12
C LEU A 105 11.25 -2.86 1.08
N VAL A 106 10.70 -2.48 -0.07
CA VAL A 106 10.42 -3.41 -1.16
C VAL A 106 11.52 -3.34 -2.23
N GLY A 107 12.00 -2.13 -2.50
CA GLY A 107 13.06 -1.92 -3.47
C GLY A 107 13.33 -0.44 -3.70
N TYR A 108 13.91 -0.15 -4.85
CA TYR A 108 14.24 1.20 -5.29
C TYR A 108 13.56 1.45 -6.62
N ALA A 109 13.07 2.67 -6.82
CA ALA A 109 12.51 3.06 -8.11
C ALA A 109 13.60 2.98 -9.20
N GLU A 110 13.23 2.47 -10.37
CA GLU A 110 14.15 2.39 -11.51
C GLU A 110 14.47 3.78 -12.09
N THR A 111 13.46 4.65 -12.14
CA THR A 111 13.51 6.03 -12.65
C THR A 111 12.74 6.97 -11.71
N ASP A 112 12.26 8.11 -12.22
CA ASP A 112 11.43 9.07 -11.45
C ASP A 112 10.17 8.37 -10.90
N ALA A 113 10.18 8.08 -9.59
CA ALA A 113 9.12 7.35 -8.93
C ALA A 113 7.84 8.18 -8.87
N MET A 114 7.97 9.51 -8.82
CA MET A 114 6.86 10.44 -8.75
C MET A 114 6.12 10.53 -10.08
N GLU A 115 6.83 10.60 -11.19
CA GLU A 115 6.23 10.56 -12.52
C GLU A 115 5.47 9.24 -12.73
N ILE A 116 6.13 8.09 -12.45
CA ILE A 116 5.50 6.76 -12.56
C ILE A 116 4.23 6.69 -11.72
N ALA A 117 4.29 7.08 -10.45
CA ALA A 117 3.15 6.98 -9.55
C ALA A 117 2.00 7.90 -9.95
N ASN A 118 2.31 9.12 -10.43
CA ASN A 118 1.28 10.04 -10.92
C ASN A 118 0.61 9.52 -12.20
N GLU A 119 1.37 8.97 -13.14
CA GLU A 119 0.82 8.37 -14.35
C GLU A 119 -0.04 7.14 -14.03
N PHE A 120 0.43 6.27 -13.13
CA PHE A 120 -0.32 5.12 -12.63
C PHE A 120 -1.66 5.56 -12.03
N ASN A 121 -1.65 6.57 -11.14
CA ASN A 121 -2.85 7.09 -10.50
C ASN A 121 -3.88 7.63 -11.49
N ARG A 122 -3.42 8.33 -12.54
CA ARG A 122 -4.31 8.88 -13.58
C ARG A 122 -5.04 7.81 -14.38
N LYS A 123 -4.41 6.65 -14.55
CA LYS A 123 -4.97 5.51 -15.29
C LYS A 123 -5.75 4.54 -14.41
N TRP A 124 -5.68 4.69 -13.09
CA TRP A 124 -6.32 3.77 -12.16
C TRP A 124 -7.84 3.92 -12.16
N GLU A 125 -8.54 2.84 -12.46
CA GLU A 125 -10.00 2.80 -12.40
C GLU A 125 -10.48 2.80 -10.95
N THR A 126 -11.47 3.65 -10.64
CA THR A 126 -11.89 3.94 -9.26
C THR A 126 -13.19 3.24 -8.85
N ASP A 127 -13.64 2.26 -9.61
CA ASP A 127 -14.69 1.31 -9.22
C ASP A 127 -14.09 0.25 -8.26
N LEU A 128 -13.99 0.62 -6.99
CA LEU A 128 -13.40 -0.24 -5.97
C LEU A 128 -14.27 -1.49 -5.77
N ARG A 129 -13.64 -2.67 -5.82
CA ARG A 129 -14.28 -3.95 -5.55
C ARG A 129 -13.35 -4.86 -4.75
N ILE A 130 -13.78 -5.24 -3.55
CA ILE A 130 -12.99 -6.07 -2.64
C ILE A 130 -12.62 -7.40 -3.32
N GLY A 131 -11.33 -7.74 -3.30
CA GLY A 131 -10.77 -8.97 -3.86
C GLY A 131 -10.57 -8.98 -5.38
N LEU A 132 -10.89 -7.88 -6.08
CA LEU A 132 -10.73 -7.77 -7.54
C LEU A 132 -10.02 -6.48 -7.98
N LYS A 133 -10.36 -5.36 -7.35
CA LYS A 133 -9.76 -4.05 -7.58
C LYS A 133 -9.81 -3.26 -6.27
N ASP A 134 -8.96 -3.66 -5.33
CA ASP A 134 -8.86 -3.02 -4.02
C ASP A 134 -7.44 -2.49 -3.72
N CYS A 135 -7.20 -2.10 -2.47
CA CYS A 135 -5.90 -1.57 -2.03
C CYS A 135 -4.73 -2.52 -2.31
N ARG A 136 -4.96 -3.84 -2.35
CA ARG A 136 -3.95 -4.86 -2.61
C ARG A 136 -3.55 -4.90 -4.06
N ASP A 137 -4.53 -4.86 -4.95
CA ASP A 137 -4.30 -4.80 -6.40
C ASP A 137 -3.59 -3.49 -6.76
N TYR A 138 -4.05 -2.38 -6.19
CA TYR A 138 -3.40 -1.08 -6.31
C TYR A 138 -1.93 -1.14 -5.85
N THR A 139 -1.68 -1.68 -4.65
CA THR A 139 -0.34 -1.78 -4.07
C THR A 139 0.58 -2.66 -4.93
N ASN A 140 0.13 -3.85 -5.33
CA ASN A 140 0.90 -4.75 -6.19
C ASN A 140 1.18 -4.09 -7.56
N GLY A 141 0.17 -3.43 -8.15
CA GLY A 141 0.28 -2.76 -9.43
C GLY A 141 1.29 -1.62 -9.41
N LEU A 142 1.20 -0.73 -8.42
CA LEU A 142 2.09 0.41 -8.30
C LEU A 142 3.53 -0.04 -8.00
N VAL A 143 3.71 -1.00 -7.08
CA VAL A 143 5.05 -1.55 -6.78
C VAL A 143 5.69 -2.17 -8.02
N LYS A 144 4.91 -2.91 -8.82
CA LYS A 144 5.39 -3.49 -10.07
C LYS A 144 5.86 -2.42 -11.05
N GLN A 145 5.15 -1.30 -11.17
CA GLN A 145 5.59 -0.20 -12.06
C GLN A 145 6.84 0.49 -11.53
N LEU A 146 6.97 0.65 -10.22
CA LEU A 146 8.10 1.34 -9.61
C LEU A 146 9.39 0.52 -9.60
N THR A 147 9.28 -0.79 -9.34
CA THR A 147 10.43 -1.65 -8.97
C THR A 147 10.58 -2.89 -9.84
N GLY A 148 9.64 -3.16 -10.75
CA GLY A 148 9.55 -4.41 -11.50
C GLY A 148 9.05 -5.61 -10.69
N GLU A 149 8.91 -5.48 -9.37
CA GLU A 149 8.52 -6.57 -8.50
C GLU A 149 7.05 -6.97 -8.65
N LYS A 150 6.79 -8.26 -8.89
CA LYS A 150 5.45 -8.82 -8.98
C LYS A 150 5.05 -9.49 -7.67
N ASP A 151 3.75 -9.43 -7.36
CA ASP A 151 3.15 -10.11 -6.20
C ASP A 151 3.81 -9.77 -4.84
N VAL A 152 4.22 -8.51 -4.67
CA VAL A 152 4.92 -8.04 -3.46
C VAL A 152 4.17 -8.41 -2.18
N LEU A 153 2.83 -8.30 -2.16
CA LEU A 153 2.06 -8.63 -0.97
C LEU A 153 2.09 -10.13 -0.65
N LYS A 154 2.19 -11.01 -1.66
CA LYS A 154 2.37 -12.45 -1.44
C LYS A 154 3.76 -12.73 -0.85
N ARG A 155 4.80 -12.06 -1.34
CA ARG A 155 6.16 -12.15 -0.77
C ARG A 155 6.18 -11.67 0.68
N LEU A 156 5.62 -10.50 0.96
CA LEU A 156 5.57 -9.93 2.31
C LEU A 156 4.78 -10.81 3.29
N ARG A 157 3.67 -11.42 2.86
CA ARG A 157 2.90 -12.39 3.67
C ARG A 157 3.75 -13.59 4.09
N ASN A 158 4.63 -14.06 3.19
CA ASN A 158 5.51 -15.20 3.45
C ASN A 158 6.71 -14.86 4.33
N LEU A 159 7.13 -13.59 4.39
CA LEU A 159 8.19 -13.13 5.29
C LEU A 159 7.72 -12.98 6.75
N GLY A 160 6.40 -12.86 6.97
CA GLY A 160 5.79 -12.75 8.30
C GLY A 160 5.31 -14.07 8.90
N ARG A 161 5.63 -15.21 8.28
CA ARG A 161 5.48 -16.56 8.81
C ARG A 161 6.85 -17.11 9.19
#